data_AF-A0AAP9EBA5-F1
#
_entry.id   AF-A0AAP9EBA5-F1
#
_cell.length_a   1.000
_cell.length_b   1.000
_cell.length_c   1.000
_cell.angle_alpha   90.00
_cell.angle_beta   90.00
_cell.angle_gamma   90.00
#
_symmetry.space_group_name_H-M   'P 1'
#
loop_
_entity.id
_entity.type
_entity.pdbx_description
1 polymer ?
#
loop_
_entity_poly.entity_id
_entity_poly.type
_entity_poly.pdbx_seq_one_letter_code
_entity_poly.pdbx_strand_id
1 'polypeptide(L)'
;MTNDVVVSNLQVTKLTPAVIEAPNLDDLVANTDKMLAKYREFPVSEESYDTAKQQRSLLNATIKDIADQRKKIEKELLGNWADIKPKMMLIEKAGKAASDLMKDQMLPVENERKERRKAVVMNDVTVLANDQGVDWARIQFNEKWLNKTYSRNDMIKEIDAQIVQLKKDDELLALQTNQIEIEASGLGLDPTPYLSMLGLRDFADIKSQMHRDDEIKKAREEARLAAEQAHIEAVAKAEQARAENAQQVGDKLVDENGEVVQAPKPEKRYDRTLYIIGATSKQLNGLADYMKANGIAFRGEK
;
A
#
# COMPACT_ATOMS: atom_id res chain seq x y z
N MET A 1 -33.06 -34.78 3.01
CA MET A 1 -33.11 -35.38 4.35
C MET A 1 -33.46 -34.28 5.33
N THR A 2 -34.67 -34.32 5.89
CA THR A 2 -35.18 -33.36 6.87
C THR A 2 -34.41 -33.60 8.17
N ASN A 3 -33.62 -32.62 8.62
CA ASN A 3 -32.83 -32.73 9.83
C ASN A 3 -33.75 -32.38 11.02
N ASP A 4 -34.52 -33.35 11.51
CA ASP A 4 -35.30 -33.21 12.73
C ASP A 4 -34.35 -33.23 13.94
N VAL A 5 -33.78 -32.07 14.25
CA VAL A 5 -33.11 -31.87 15.53
C VAL A 5 -34.19 -31.70 16.58
N VAL A 6 -34.52 -32.78 17.28
CA VAL A 6 -35.38 -32.72 18.47
C VAL A 6 -34.59 -31.98 19.56
N VAL A 7 -34.86 -30.68 19.71
CA VAL A 7 -34.29 -29.87 20.81
C VAL A 7 -35.06 -30.20 22.09
N SER A 8 -34.61 -31.23 22.81
CA SER A 8 -35.12 -31.53 24.15
C SER A 8 -34.43 -30.64 25.17
N ASN A 9 -35.11 -29.58 25.61
CA ASN A 9 -34.63 -28.74 26.71
C ASN A 9 -34.67 -29.52 28.03
N LEU A 10 -33.59 -29.51 28.81
CA LEU A 10 -33.56 -30.11 30.15
C LEU A 10 -34.57 -29.38 31.06
N GLN A 11 -35.56 -30.10 31.56
CA GLN A 11 -36.53 -29.57 32.53
C GLN A 11 -36.23 -30.14 33.92
N VAL A 12 -35.69 -29.29 34.80
CA VAL A 12 -35.57 -29.61 36.22
C VAL A 12 -36.93 -29.34 36.88
N THR A 13 -37.74 -30.39 37.06
CA THR A 13 -39.13 -30.28 37.54
C THR A 13 -39.27 -30.10 39.05
N LYS A 14 -38.22 -30.40 39.82
CA LYS A 14 -38.17 -30.15 41.27
C LYS A 14 -36.76 -29.73 41.67
N LEU A 15 -36.65 -28.52 42.20
CA LEU A 15 -35.46 -27.99 42.87
C LEU A 15 -35.91 -27.49 44.24
N THR A 16 -35.71 -28.29 45.28
CA THR A 16 -35.97 -27.88 46.66
C THR A 16 -34.66 -27.44 47.30
N PRO A 17 -34.40 -26.13 47.48
CA PRO A 17 -33.33 -25.72 48.40
C PRO A 17 -33.72 -26.23 49.78
N ALA A 18 -32.89 -27.07 50.41
CA ALA A 18 -33.23 -27.56 51.75
C ALA A 18 -33.16 -26.39 52.72
N VAL A 19 -34.32 -25.91 53.19
CA VAL A 19 -34.40 -24.98 54.32
C VAL A 19 -34.24 -25.83 55.58
N ILE A 20 -33.11 -25.67 56.26
CA ILE A 20 -32.83 -26.35 57.52
C ILE A 20 -33.30 -25.43 58.66
N GLU A 21 -34.43 -25.76 59.26
CA GLU A 21 -34.89 -25.11 60.48
C GLU A 21 -34.35 -25.90 61.68
N ALA A 22 -33.33 -25.35 62.35
CA ALA A 22 -32.75 -25.92 63.56
C ALA A 22 -32.92 -24.93 64.73
N PRO A 23 -34.16 -24.72 65.23
CA PRO A 23 -34.48 -23.66 66.18
C PRO A 23 -33.74 -23.76 67.52
N ASN A 24 -33.31 -24.97 67.90
CA ASN A 24 -32.56 -25.21 69.14
C ASN A 24 -31.03 -25.17 68.95
N LEU A 25 -30.53 -24.94 67.73
CA LEU A 25 -29.09 -24.98 67.44
C LEU A 25 -28.35 -23.82 68.12
N ASP A 26 -28.94 -22.62 68.09
CA ASP A 26 -28.36 -21.43 68.71
C ASP A 26 -28.31 -21.54 70.23
N ASP A 27 -29.38 -22.06 70.85
CA ASP A 27 -29.43 -22.34 72.29
C ASP A 27 -28.46 -23.45 72.71
N LEU A 28 -28.30 -24.49 71.87
CA LEU A 28 -27.33 -25.56 72.10
C LEU A 28 -25.89 -25.03 72.01
N VAL A 29 -25.56 -24.20 71.01
CA VAL A 29 -24.24 -23.58 70.87
C VAL A 29 -23.94 -22.66 72.06
N ALA A 30 -24.89 -21.82 72.48
CA ALA A 30 -24.73 -20.90 73.60
C ALA A 30 -24.56 -21.60 74.97
N ASN A 31 -25.20 -22.76 75.17
CA ASN A 31 -25.07 -23.54 76.40
C ASN A 31 -23.93 -24.56 76.37
N THR A 32 -23.30 -24.80 75.22
CA THR A 32 -22.19 -25.76 75.07
C THR A 32 -21.01 -25.40 75.97
N ASP A 33 -20.59 -24.14 76.02
CA ASP A 33 -19.47 -23.71 76.86
C ASP A 33 -19.76 -23.86 78.36
N LYS A 34 -20.98 -23.58 78.80
CA LYS A 34 -21.41 -23.76 80.20
C LYS A 34 -21.49 -25.23 80.59
N MET A 35 -21.92 -26.09 79.67
CA MET A 35 -22.01 -27.54 79.90
C MET A 35 -20.62 -28.18 79.91
N LEU A 36 -19.71 -27.76 79.02
CA LEU A 36 -18.34 -28.26 78.94
C LEU A 36 -17.44 -27.76 80.09
N ALA A 37 -17.70 -26.57 80.64
CA ALA A 37 -16.97 -26.05 81.81
C ALA A 37 -17.03 -27.03 83.02
N LYS A 38 -18.21 -27.60 83.29
CA LYS A 38 -18.40 -28.59 84.37
C LYS A 38 -17.59 -29.88 84.18
N TYR A 39 -17.35 -30.28 82.93
CA TYR A 39 -16.52 -31.45 82.62
C TYR A 39 -15.02 -31.13 82.63
N ARG A 40 -14.62 -29.87 82.40
CA ARG A 40 -13.22 -29.41 82.49
C ARG A 40 -12.73 -29.29 83.93
N GLU A 41 -13.62 -28.96 84.86
CA GLU A 41 -13.32 -28.81 86.29
C GLU A 41 -13.54 -30.10 87.10
N PHE A 42 -13.99 -31.20 86.48
CA PHE A 42 -14.23 -32.47 87.17
C PHE A 42 -12.89 -33.19 87.49
N PRO A 43 -12.50 -33.36 88.77
CA PRO A 43 -11.26 -34.03 89.11
C PRO A 43 -11.40 -35.55 88.91
N VAL A 44 -10.58 -36.10 88.01
CA VAL A 44 -10.50 -37.54 87.80
C VAL A 44 -9.54 -38.13 88.84
N SER A 45 -10.06 -38.92 89.77
CA SER A 45 -9.34 -39.70 90.77
C SER A 45 -9.75 -41.17 90.69
N GLU A 46 -9.08 -42.07 91.40
CA GLU A 46 -9.41 -43.52 91.40
C GLU A 46 -10.87 -43.78 91.78
N GLU A 47 -11.42 -43.05 92.74
CA GLU A 47 -12.82 -43.20 93.17
C GLU A 47 -13.84 -42.65 92.15
N SER A 48 -13.44 -41.70 91.28
CA SER A 48 -14.31 -41.08 90.28
C SER A 48 -14.07 -41.58 88.85
N TYR A 49 -13.11 -42.49 88.66
CA TYR A 49 -12.65 -42.97 87.35
C TYR A 49 -13.77 -43.58 86.52
N ASP A 50 -14.58 -44.46 87.11
CA ASP A 50 -15.67 -45.15 86.40
C ASP A 50 -16.76 -44.16 85.96
N THR A 51 -17.08 -43.17 86.80
CA THR A 51 -18.02 -42.10 86.45
C THR A 51 -17.48 -41.21 85.35
N ALA A 52 -16.20 -40.82 85.42
CA ALA A 52 -15.54 -40.03 84.37
C ALA A 52 -15.49 -40.79 83.03
N LYS A 53 -15.22 -42.10 83.06
CA LYS A 53 -15.22 -42.97 81.89
C LYS A 53 -16.61 -43.05 81.24
N GLN A 54 -17.67 -43.19 82.04
CA GLN A 54 -19.06 -43.18 81.56
C GLN A 54 -19.43 -41.83 80.94
N GLN A 55 -19.11 -40.72 81.60
CA GLN A 55 -19.38 -39.37 81.10
C GLN A 55 -18.62 -39.08 79.80
N ARG A 56 -17.35 -39.48 79.70
CA ARG A 56 -16.56 -39.39 78.45
C ARG A 56 -17.18 -40.21 77.33
N SER A 57 -17.67 -41.42 77.63
CA SER A 57 -18.35 -42.26 76.64
C SER A 57 -19.62 -41.61 76.13
N LEU A 58 -20.43 -41.02 77.01
CA LEU A 58 -21.65 -40.29 76.65
C LEU A 58 -21.32 -39.08 75.77
N LEU A 59 -20.32 -38.28 76.15
CA LEU A 59 -19.88 -37.12 75.38
C LEU A 59 -19.41 -37.51 73.96
N ASN A 60 -18.62 -38.57 73.85
CA ASN A 60 -18.16 -39.07 72.55
C ASN A 60 -19.31 -39.60 71.68
N ALA A 61 -20.33 -40.22 72.30
CA ALA A 61 -21.53 -40.66 71.58
C ALA A 61 -22.32 -39.46 71.04
N THR A 62 -22.50 -38.40 71.83
CA THR A 62 -23.17 -37.17 71.40
C THR A 62 -22.41 -36.45 70.28
N ILE A 63 -21.07 -36.36 70.37
CA ILE A 63 -20.23 -35.78 69.30
C ILE A 63 -20.40 -36.55 68.00
N LYS A 64 -20.41 -37.89 68.09
CA LYS A 64 -20.59 -38.75 66.91
C LYS A 64 -21.96 -38.54 66.27
N ASP A 65 -23.02 -38.50 67.06
CA ASP A 65 -24.39 -38.28 66.56
C ASP A 65 -24.52 -36.93 65.84
N ILE A 66 -24.01 -35.84 66.43
CA ILE A 66 -23.99 -34.51 65.78
C ILE A 66 -23.21 -34.54 64.45
N ALA A 67 -22.05 -35.21 64.43
CA ALA A 67 -21.24 -35.33 63.23
C ALA A 67 -21.92 -36.16 62.14
N ASP A 68 -22.62 -37.23 62.50
CA ASP A 68 -23.37 -38.08 61.58
C ASP A 68 -24.61 -37.35 61.03
N GLN A 69 -25.33 -36.58 61.86
CA GLN A 69 -26.41 -35.69 61.40
C GLN A 69 -25.89 -34.63 60.42
N ARG A 70 -24.76 -33.96 60.71
CA ARG A 70 -24.14 -32.99 59.79
C ARG A 70 -23.84 -33.61 58.42
N LYS A 71 -23.21 -34.79 58.40
CA LYS A 71 -22.87 -35.50 57.16
C LYS A 71 -24.12 -35.96 56.40
N LYS A 72 -25.15 -36.41 57.12
CA LYS A 72 -26.42 -36.83 56.52
C LYS A 72 -27.12 -35.65 55.85
N ILE A 73 -27.19 -34.51 56.54
CA ILE A 73 -27.74 -33.25 56.01
C ILE A 73 -26.96 -32.80 54.76
N GLU A 74 -25.62 -32.83 54.80
CA GLU A 74 -24.76 -32.49 53.66
C GLU A 74 -24.99 -33.41 52.46
N LYS A 75 -25.17 -34.72 52.69
CA LYS A 75 -25.48 -35.71 51.65
C LYS A 75 -26.89 -35.55 51.07
N GLU A 76 -27.88 -35.23 51.90
CA GLU A 76 -29.25 -34.97 51.45
C GLU A 76 -29.35 -33.65 50.65
N LEU A 77 -28.62 -32.61 51.06
CA LEU A 77 -28.49 -31.33 50.35
C LEU A 77 -27.85 -31.48 48.97
N LEU A 78 -26.72 -32.19 48.90
CA LEU A 78 -26.06 -32.48 47.62
C LEU A 78 -26.82 -33.53 46.81
N GLY A 79 -27.71 -34.30 47.44
CA GLY A 79 -28.55 -35.31 46.81
C GLY A 79 -27.77 -36.19 45.83
N ASN A 80 -28.23 -36.22 44.58
CA ASN A 80 -27.57 -36.89 43.46
C ASN A 80 -26.83 -35.91 42.52
N TRP A 81 -26.52 -34.70 42.98
CA TRP A 81 -25.82 -33.67 42.18
C TRP A 81 -24.46 -34.15 41.66
N ALA A 82 -23.74 -34.94 42.46
CA ALA A 82 -22.48 -35.55 42.06
C ALA A 82 -22.62 -36.46 40.83
N ASP A 83 -23.80 -37.06 40.60
CA ASP A 83 -24.08 -37.93 39.45
C ASP A 83 -24.73 -37.16 38.29
N ILE A 84 -25.54 -36.13 38.58
CA ILE A 84 -26.22 -35.31 37.58
C ILE A 84 -25.23 -34.35 36.89
N LYS A 85 -24.38 -33.66 37.65
CA LYS A 85 -23.45 -32.64 37.12
C LYS A 85 -22.53 -33.20 36.02
N PRO A 86 -21.86 -34.36 36.18
CA PRO A 86 -21.04 -34.92 35.10
C PRO A 86 -21.85 -35.25 33.85
N LYS A 87 -23.10 -35.72 33.98
CA LYS A 87 -23.98 -36.01 32.83
C LYS A 87 -24.36 -34.73 32.08
N MET A 88 -24.68 -33.65 32.80
CA MET A 88 -24.92 -32.34 32.19
C MET A 88 -23.67 -31.81 31.47
N MET A 89 -22.50 -31.89 32.12
CA MET A 89 -21.23 -31.48 31.51
C MET A 89 -20.85 -32.30 30.27
N LEU A 90 -21.20 -33.60 30.23
CA LEU A 90 -21.00 -34.42 29.02
C LEU A 90 -21.85 -33.92 27.86
N ILE A 91 -23.11 -33.57 28.12
CA ILE A 91 -24.02 -33.00 27.12
C ILE A 91 -23.50 -31.63 26.64
N GLU A 92 -23.07 -30.75 27.54
CA GLU A 92 -22.47 -29.45 27.20
C GLU A 92 -21.25 -29.62 26.30
N LYS A 93 -20.33 -30.52 26.66
CA LYS A 93 -19.12 -30.82 25.85
C LYS A 93 -19.46 -31.38 24.49
N ALA A 94 -20.40 -32.34 24.42
CA ALA A 94 -20.84 -32.92 23.16
C ALA A 94 -21.52 -31.88 22.25
N GLY A 95 -22.37 -31.02 22.81
CA GLY A 95 -23.00 -29.91 22.09
C GLY A 95 -21.98 -28.91 21.56
N LYS A 96 -20.97 -28.54 22.37
CA LYS A 96 -19.90 -27.65 21.94
C LYS A 96 -19.07 -28.25 20.80
N ALA A 97 -18.67 -29.51 20.91
CA ALA A 97 -17.92 -30.20 19.87
C ALA A 97 -18.69 -30.30 18.55
N ALA A 98 -20.00 -30.59 18.59
CA ALA A 98 -20.84 -30.60 17.40
C ALA A 98 -20.97 -29.21 16.77
N SER A 99 -21.10 -28.16 17.60
CA SER A 99 -21.15 -26.77 17.14
C SER A 99 -19.85 -26.33 16.46
N ASP A 100 -18.70 -26.70 17.02
CA ASP A 100 -17.39 -26.39 16.43
C ASP A 100 -17.16 -27.15 15.12
N LEU A 101 -17.55 -28.43 15.05
CA LEU A 101 -17.49 -29.20 13.81
C LEU A 101 -18.36 -28.57 12.71
N MET A 102 -19.57 -28.11 13.04
CA MET A 102 -20.43 -27.40 12.09
C MET A 102 -19.79 -26.11 11.60
N LYS A 103 -19.17 -25.34 12.49
CA LYS A 103 -18.43 -24.12 12.14
C LYS A 103 -17.28 -24.43 11.17
N ASP A 104 -16.50 -25.47 11.44
CA ASP A 104 -15.38 -25.88 10.60
C ASP A 104 -15.85 -26.38 9.23
N GLN A 105 -16.97 -27.12 9.17
CA GLN A 105 -17.61 -27.54 7.93
C GLN A 105 -18.21 -26.39 7.12
N MET A 106 -18.65 -25.31 7.78
CA MET A 106 -19.17 -24.11 7.10
C MET A 106 -18.07 -23.28 6.44
N LEU A 107 -16.86 -23.26 7.00
CA LEU A 107 -15.74 -22.45 6.50
C LEU A 107 -15.37 -22.71 5.02
N PRO A 108 -15.16 -23.96 4.55
CA PRO A 108 -14.85 -24.21 3.14
C PRO A 108 -16.01 -23.84 2.23
N VAL A 109 -17.26 -24.04 2.66
CA VAL A 109 -18.46 -23.66 1.89
C VAL A 109 -18.57 -22.14 1.77
N GLU A 110 -18.27 -21.39 2.84
CA GLU A 110 -18.23 -19.93 2.80
C GLU A 110 -17.14 -19.42 1.88
N ASN A 111 -15.94 -20.01 1.91
CA ASN A 111 -14.84 -19.67 1.02
C ASN A 111 -15.20 -19.96 -0.45
N GLU A 112 -15.76 -21.13 -0.74
CA GLU A 112 -16.21 -21.48 -2.10
C GLU A 112 -17.32 -20.53 -2.60
N ARG A 113 -18.23 -20.09 -1.70
CA ARG A 113 -19.22 -19.06 -2.02
C ARG A 113 -18.58 -17.71 -2.31
N LYS A 114 -17.56 -17.29 -1.54
CA LYS A 114 -16.80 -16.05 -1.79
C LYS A 114 -16.07 -16.11 -3.12
N GLU A 115 -15.42 -17.22 -3.46
CA GLU A 115 -14.74 -17.39 -4.76
C GLU A 115 -15.72 -17.38 -5.93
N ARG A 116 -16.86 -18.08 -5.84
CA ARG A 116 -17.92 -17.99 -6.86
C ARG A 116 -18.43 -16.56 -7.01
N ARG A 117 -18.65 -15.86 -5.90
CA ARG A 117 -19.08 -14.46 -5.92
C ARG A 117 -18.02 -13.57 -6.54
N LYS A 118 -16.74 -13.78 -6.23
CA LYS A 118 -15.60 -13.06 -6.82
C LYS A 118 -15.57 -13.20 -8.32
N ALA A 119 -15.76 -14.41 -8.85
CA ALA A 119 -15.83 -14.65 -10.29
C ALA A 119 -16.97 -13.86 -10.96
N VAL A 120 -18.16 -13.83 -10.33
CA VAL A 120 -19.31 -13.05 -10.84
C VAL A 120 -19.04 -11.55 -10.78
N VAL A 121 -18.53 -11.05 -9.65
CA VAL A 121 -18.20 -9.63 -9.48
C VAL A 121 -17.12 -9.21 -10.48
N MET A 122 -16.11 -10.05 -10.70
CA MET A 122 -15.04 -9.77 -11.66
C MET A 122 -15.58 -9.68 -13.09
N ASN A 123 -16.53 -10.55 -13.44
CA ASN A 123 -17.21 -10.48 -14.73
C ASN A 123 -18.02 -9.19 -14.86
N ASP A 124 -18.81 -8.83 -13.84
CA ASP A 124 -19.56 -7.57 -13.82
C ASP A 124 -18.63 -6.35 -13.98
N VAL A 125 -17.51 -6.31 -13.25
CA VAL A 125 -16.49 -5.24 -13.37
C VAL A 125 -15.92 -5.20 -14.78
N THR A 126 -15.56 -6.35 -15.35
CA THR A 126 -14.98 -6.45 -16.69
C THR A 126 -15.95 -5.95 -17.75
N VAL A 127 -17.22 -6.37 -17.68
CA VAL A 127 -18.26 -5.95 -18.63
C VAL A 127 -18.53 -4.46 -18.54
N LEU A 128 -18.70 -3.92 -17.33
CA LEU A 128 -18.96 -2.48 -17.12
C LEU A 128 -17.78 -1.61 -17.58
N ALA A 129 -16.56 -2.03 -17.28
CA ALA A 129 -15.35 -1.31 -17.70
C ALA A 129 -15.24 -1.28 -19.23
N ASN A 130 -15.36 -2.46 -19.87
CA ASN A 130 -15.23 -2.61 -21.31
C ASN A 130 -16.34 -1.87 -22.08
N ASP A 131 -17.59 -1.93 -21.60
CA ASP A 131 -18.72 -1.19 -22.19
C ASP A 131 -18.47 0.32 -22.20
N GLN A 132 -17.75 0.81 -21.18
CA GLN A 132 -17.39 2.21 -21.03
C GLN A 132 -16.03 2.56 -21.64
N GLY A 133 -15.32 1.62 -22.26
CA GLY A 133 -14.01 1.82 -22.89
C GLY A 133 -12.85 2.01 -21.90
N VAL A 134 -13.00 1.56 -20.66
CA VAL A 134 -11.97 1.65 -19.62
C VAL A 134 -11.41 0.25 -19.35
N ASP A 135 -10.09 0.16 -19.17
CA ASP A 135 -9.45 -1.09 -18.77
C ASP A 135 -9.89 -1.49 -17.35
N TRP A 136 -10.45 -2.70 -17.22
CA TRP A 136 -10.90 -3.26 -15.95
C TRP A 136 -9.78 -3.35 -14.90
N ALA A 137 -8.52 -3.47 -15.33
CA ALA A 137 -7.37 -3.56 -14.43
C ALA A 137 -7.11 -2.25 -13.66
N ARG A 138 -7.62 -1.12 -14.16
CA ARG A 138 -7.54 0.19 -13.49
C ARG A 138 -8.60 0.37 -12.39
N ILE A 139 -9.61 -0.49 -12.35
CA ILE A 139 -10.68 -0.43 -11.36
C ILE A 139 -10.21 -1.09 -10.06
N GLN A 140 -10.32 -0.36 -8.95
CA GLN A 140 -9.99 -0.87 -7.63
C GLN A 140 -11.08 -1.81 -7.13
N PHE A 141 -10.71 -3.06 -6.91
CA PHE A 141 -11.59 -4.07 -6.34
C PHE A 141 -11.82 -3.85 -4.84
N ASN A 142 -13.06 -3.98 -4.38
CA ASN A 142 -13.38 -3.89 -2.96
C ASN A 142 -13.90 -5.23 -2.40
N GLU A 143 -13.26 -5.74 -1.34
CA GLU A 143 -13.65 -7.00 -0.70
C GLU A 143 -15.10 -7.01 -0.21
N LYS A 144 -15.65 -5.84 0.15
CA LYS A 144 -17.04 -5.72 0.61
C LYS A 144 -18.05 -6.17 -0.46
N TRP A 145 -17.69 -6.16 -1.74
CA TRP A 145 -18.52 -6.65 -2.84
C TRP A 145 -18.75 -8.17 -2.80
N LEU A 146 -17.89 -8.91 -2.07
CA LEU A 146 -18.03 -10.35 -1.86
C LEU A 146 -19.08 -10.70 -0.79
N ASN A 147 -19.50 -9.72 0.02
CA ASN A 147 -20.49 -9.94 1.07
C ASN A 147 -21.87 -10.15 0.46
N LYS A 148 -22.58 -11.19 0.92
CA LYS A 148 -23.94 -11.53 0.44
C LYS A 148 -24.93 -10.37 0.63
N THR A 149 -24.78 -9.60 1.70
CA THR A 149 -25.66 -8.48 2.04
C THR A 149 -25.37 -7.23 1.22
N TYR A 150 -24.23 -7.17 0.53
CA TYR A 150 -23.87 -6.00 -0.25
C TYR A 150 -24.64 -5.97 -1.56
N SER A 151 -25.31 -4.85 -1.81
CA SER A 151 -26.18 -4.66 -2.97
C SER A 151 -25.38 -4.65 -4.27
N ARG A 152 -25.84 -5.40 -5.27
CA ARG A 152 -25.26 -5.36 -6.62
C ARG A 152 -25.36 -3.95 -7.23
N ASN A 153 -26.45 -3.23 -6.97
CA ASN A 153 -26.62 -1.87 -7.49
C ASN A 153 -25.64 -0.88 -6.88
N ASP A 154 -25.31 -1.03 -5.60
CA ASP A 154 -24.33 -0.15 -4.94
C ASP A 154 -22.92 -0.44 -5.46
N MET A 155 -22.60 -1.71 -5.71
CA MET A 155 -21.36 -2.11 -6.40
C MET A 155 -21.24 -1.46 -7.78
N ILE A 156 -22.30 -1.53 -8.60
CA ILE A 156 -22.32 -0.91 -9.93
C ILE A 156 -22.08 0.59 -9.83
N LYS A 157 -22.76 1.29 -8.91
CA LYS A 157 -22.53 2.74 -8.69
C LYS A 157 -21.10 3.06 -8.27
N GLU A 158 -20.48 2.25 -7.42
CA GLU A 158 -19.07 2.43 -7.03
C GLU A 158 -18.14 2.23 -8.23
N ILE A 159 -18.41 1.25 -9.08
CA ILE A 159 -17.66 1.00 -10.32
C ILE A 159 -17.83 2.18 -11.29
N ASP A 160 -19.07 2.64 -11.51
CA ASP A 160 -19.36 3.78 -12.39
C ASP A 160 -18.67 5.05 -11.91
N ALA A 161 -18.65 5.30 -10.59
CA ALA A 161 -17.94 6.43 -10.01
C ALA A 161 -16.43 6.37 -10.29
N GLN A 162 -15.83 5.18 -10.18
CA GLN A 162 -14.42 4.97 -10.53
C GLN A 162 -14.17 5.19 -12.03
N ILE A 163 -15.03 4.66 -12.90
CA ILE A 163 -14.94 4.86 -14.35
C ILE A 163 -15.00 6.34 -14.72
N VAL A 164 -15.94 7.09 -14.13
CA VAL A 164 -16.06 8.54 -14.34
C VAL A 164 -14.79 9.27 -13.90
N GLN A 165 -14.19 8.86 -12.77
CA GLN A 165 -12.93 9.48 -12.32
C GLN A 165 -11.78 9.17 -13.27
N LEU A 166 -11.63 7.91 -13.69
CA LEU A 166 -10.57 7.50 -14.63
C LEU A 166 -10.69 8.24 -15.97
N LYS A 167 -11.91 8.42 -16.49
CA LYS A 167 -12.14 9.20 -17.71
C LYS A 167 -11.71 10.67 -17.55
N LYS A 168 -11.99 11.28 -16.39
CA LYS A 168 -11.54 12.66 -16.10
C LYS A 168 -10.03 12.74 -16.00
N ASP A 169 -9.39 11.75 -15.39
CA ASP A 169 -7.94 11.70 -15.27
C ASP A 169 -7.28 11.55 -16.65
N ASP A 170 -7.85 10.71 -17.53
CA ASP A 170 -7.39 10.54 -18.92
C ASP A 170 -7.58 11.83 -19.74
N GLU A 171 -8.73 12.50 -19.60
CA GLU A 171 -9.01 13.78 -20.26
C GLU A 171 -8.02 14.87 -19.78
N LEU A 172 -7.77 14.94 -18.46
CA LEU A 172 -6.80 15.87 -17.89
C LEU A 172 -5.40 15.62 -18.44
N LEU A 173 -4.96 14.35 -18.52
CA LEU A 173 -3.66 13.98 -19.07
C LEU A 173 -3.56 14.35 -20.55
N ALA A 174 -4.62 14.13 -21.33
CA ALA A 174 -4.67 14.54 -22.73
C ALA A 174 -4.59 16.07 -22.89
N LEU A 175 -5.29 16.83 -22.04
CA LEU A 175 -5.21 18.30 -22.04
C LEU A 175 -3.80 18.80 -21.68
N GLN A 176 -3.17 18.22 -20.66
CA GLN A 176 -1.80 18.56 -20.26
C GLN A 176 -0.79 18.23 -21.37
N THR A 177 -0.94 17.08 -22.02
CA THR A 177 -0.12 16.65 -23.17
C THR A 177 -0.22 17.67 -24.30
N ASN A 178 -1.44 18.00 -24.75
CA ASN A 178 -1.67 19.00 -25.79
C ASN A 178 -1.09 20.36 -25.43
N GLN A 179 -1.24 20.80 -24.17
CA GLN A 179 -0.72 22.09 -23.73
C GLN A 179 0.82 22.14 -23.76
N ILE A 180 1.49 21.05 -23.36
CA ILE A 180 2.96 20.95 -23.47
C ILE A 180 3.40 20.99 -24.93
N GLU A 181 2.72 20.26 -25.82
CA GLU A 181 3.05 20.28 -27.25
C GLU A 181 2.91 21.67 -27.86
N ILE A 182 1.81 22.37 -27.57
CA ILE A 182 1.55 23.75 -28.04
C ILE A 182 2.60 24.71 -27.49
N GLU A 183 2.87 24.69 -26.19
CA GLU A 183 3.84 25.60 -25.57
C GLU A 183 5.27 25.34 -26.03
N ALA A 184 5.69 24.06 -26.10
CA ALA A 184 7.03 23.70 -26.55
C ALA A 184 7.24 24.10 -28.01
N SER A 185 6.25 23.83 -28.87
CA SER A 185 6.28 24.26 -30.27
C SER A 185 6.32 25.78 -30.40
N GLY A 186 5.56 26.50 -29.57
CA GLY A 186 5.55 27.97 -29.53
C GLY A 186 6.89 28.58 -29.12
N LEU A 187 7.66 27.89 -28.27
CA LEU A 187 9.02 28.27 -27.86
C LEU A 187 10.11 27.71 -28.81
N GLY A 188 9.73 26.91 -29.80
CA GLY A 188 10.67 26.21 -30.69
C GLY A 188 11.56 25.21 -29.93
N LEU A 189 11.01 24.54 -28.93
CA LEU A 189 11.62 23.47 -28.15
C LEU A 189 11.00 22.12 -28.56
N ASP A 190 11.76 21.02 -28.43
CA ASP A 190 11.21 19.66 -28.64
C ASP A 190 10.28 19.29 -27.47
N PRO A 191 9.00 18.92 -27.70
CA PRO A 191 8.06 18.56 -26.65
C PRO A 191 8.41 17.25 -25.92
N THR A 192 9.12 16.34 -26.59
CA THR A 192 9.33 14.93 -26.14
C THR A 192 9.88 14.81 -24.71
N PRO A 193 10.92 15.56 -24.30
CA PRO A 193 11.48 15.47 -22.96
C PRO A 193 10.47 15.90 -21.89
N TYR A 194 9.64 16.89 -22.16
CA TYR A 194 8.65 17.42 -21.22
C TYR A 194 7.45 16.48 -21.08
N LEU A 195 7.01 15.87 -22.18
CA LEU A 195 5.97 14.83 -22.15
C LEU A 195 6.39 13.63 -21.30
N SER A 196 7.66 13.22 -21.36
CA SER A 196 8.17 12.13 -20.51
C SER A 196 8.15 12.43 -19.02
N MET A 197 8.03 13.71 -18.63
CA MET A 197 7.92 14.14 -17.23
C MET A 197 6.48 14.11 -16.71
N LEU A 198 5.47 13.98 -17.59
CA LEU A 198 4.08 13.81 -17.18
C LEU A 198 3.94 12.54 -16.33
N GLY A 199 3.41 12.70 -15.12
CA GLY A 199 3.29 11.61 -14.13
C GLY A 199 4.48 11.47 -13.17
N LEU A 200 5.61 12.14 -13.43
CA LEU A 200 6.76 12.22 -12.51
C LEU A 200 6.84 13.56 -11.77
N ARG A 201 6.41 14.64 -12.43
CA ARG A 201 6.43 16.01 -11.88
C ARG A 201 5.10 16.69 -12.11
N ASP A 202 4.85 17.71 -11.30
CA ASP A 202 3.68 18.57 -11.47
C ASP A 202 3.73 19.33 -12.79
N PHE A 203 2.56 19.49 -13.40
CA PHE A 203 2.42 20.17 -14.68
C PHE A 203 2.97 21.62 -14.67
N ALA A 204 2.81 22.34 -13.55
CA ALA A 204 3.34 23.70 -13.38
C ALA A 204 4.88 23.74 -13.37
N ASP A 205 5.51 22.72 -12.81
CA ASP A 205 6.97 22.57 -12.79
C ASP A 205 7.51 22.31 -14.19
N ILE A 206 6.83 21.47 -14.98
CA ILE A 206 7.19 21.16 -16.36
C ILE A 206 7.16 22.44 -17.20
N LYS A 207 6.09 23.24 -17.10
CA LYS A 207 6.00 24.55 -17.78
C LYS A 207 7.13 25.50 -17.38
N SER A 208 7.39 25.60 -16.08
CA SER A 208 8.47 26.45 -15.57
C SER A 208 9.83 26.04 -16.13
N GLN A 209 10.06 24.75 -16.32
CA GLN A 209 11.28 24.23 -16.93
C GLN A 209 11.37 24.61 -18.42
N MET A 210 10.28 24.45 -19.18
CA MET A 210 10.23 24.86 -20.60
C MET A 210 10.61 26.32 -20.80
N HIS A 211 10.09 27.22 -19.95
CA HIS A 211 10.43 28.64 -20.00
C HIS A 211 11.90 28.90 -19.68
N ARG A 212 12.48 28.20 -18.69
CA ARG A 212 13.92 28.31 -18.39
C ARG A 212 14.77 27.82 -19.55
N ASP A 213 14.37 26.73 -20.19
CA ASP A 213 15.10 26.16 -21.33
C ASP A 213 15.06 27.10 -22.56
N ASP A 214 13.95 27.81 -22.78
CA ASP A 214 13.86 28.90 -23.77
C ASP A 214 14.77 30.09 -23.44
N GLU A 215 14.80 30.54 -22.19
CA GLU A 215 15.71 31.61 -21.73
C GLU A 215 17.17 31.23 -21.94
N ILE A 216 17.56 30.00 -21.59
CA ILE A 216 18.91 29.48 -21.80
C ILE A 216 19.25 29.41 -23.29
N LYS A 217 18.31 28.99 -24.14
CA LYS A 217 18.48 28.93 -25.59
C LYS A 217 18.72 30.33 -26.17
N LYS A 218 17.92 31.32 -25.77
CA LYS A 218 18.07 32.73 -26.19
C LYS A 218 19.41 33.30 -25.74
N ALA A 219 19.78 33.12 -24.47
CA ALA A 219 21.06 33.59 -23.94
C ALA A 219 22.27 32.97 -24.68
N ARG A 220 22.18 31.69 -25.08
CA ARG A 220 23.23 31.02 -25.87
C ARG A 220 23.33 31.58 -27.29
N GLU A 221 22.22 31.82 -27.97
CA GLU A 221 22.22 32.41 -29.30
C GLU A 221 22.75 33.86 -29.28
N GLU A 222 22.32 34.66 -28.29
CA GLU A 222 22.84 36.03 -28.08
C GLU A 222 24.36 36.03 -27.81
N ALA A 223 24.84 35.13 -26.95
CA ALA A 223 26.27 34.97 -26.70
C ALA A 223 27.04 34.53 -27.95
N ARG A 224 26.46 33.67 -28.80
CA ARG A 224 27.06 33.24 -30.06
C ARG A 224 27.17 34.41 -31.04
N LEU A 225 26.10 35.18 -31.19
CA LEU A 225 26.08 36.37 -32.06
C LEU A 225 27.08 37.43 -31.59
N ALA A 226 27.15 37.68 -30.28
CA ALA A 226 28.12 38.62 -29.70
C ALA A 226 29.58 38.15 -29.91
N ALA A 227 29.85 36.85 -29.76
CA ALA A 227 31.17 36.28 -30.03
C ALA A 227 31.56 36.40 -31.51
N GLU A 228 30.61 36.19 -32.42
CA GLU A 228 30.84 36.31 -33.86
C GLU A 228 31.08 37.77 -34.28
N GLN A 229 30.30 38.72 -33.74
CA GLN A 229 30.53 40.15 -33.94
C GLN A 229 31.90 40.58 -33.41
N ALA A 230 32.26 40.16 -32.20
CA ALA A 230 33.57 40.46 -31.62
C ALA A 230 34.72 39.87 -32.46
N HIS A 231 34.53 38.68 -33.04
CA HIS A 231 35.51 38.08 -33.95
C HIS A 231 35.66 38.90 -35.25
N ILE A 232 34.54 39.30 -35.87
CA ILE A 232 34.55 40.13 -37.09
C ILE A 232 35.24 41.48 -36.82
N GLU A 233 34.91 42.15 -35.71
CA GLU A 233 35.54 43.42 -35.32
C GLU A 233 37.04 43.26 -35.04
N ALA A 234 37.45 42.16 -34.39
CA ALA A 234 38.86 41.88 -34.12
C ALA A 234 39.65 41.67 -35.43
N VAL A 235 39.08 40.93 -36.40
CA VAL A 235 39.69 40.75 -37.72
C VAL A 235 39.78 42.09 -38.46
N ALA A 236 38.72 42.90 -38.46
CA ALA A 236 38.73 44.21 -39.11
C ALA A 236 39.76 45.17 -38.49
N LYS A 237 39.87 45.21 -37.15
CA LYS A 237 40.89 46.01 -36.46
C LYS A 237 42.30 45.51 -36.76
N ALA A 238 42.51 44.20 -36.84
CA ALA A 238 43.80 43.62 -37.21
C ALA A 238 44.19 43.95 -38.67
N GLU A 239 43.22 43.97 -39.59
CA GLU A 239 43.43 44.40 -40.97
C GLU A 239 43.73 45.91 -41.08
N GLN A 240 43.00 46.75 -40.35
CA GLN A 240 43.26 48.19 -40.29
C GLN A 240 44.65 48.48 -39.71
N ALA A 241 45.03 47.86 -38.60
CA ALA A 241 46.36 48.00 -38.02
C ALA A 241 47.47 47.53 -38.98
N ARG A 242 47.23 46.49 -39.79
CA ARG A 242 48.17 46.07 -40.85
C ARG A 242 48.26 47.08 -41.99
N ALA A 243 47.16 47.73 -42.36
CA ALA A 243 47.13 48.76 -43.40
C ALA A 243 47.77 50.09 -42.94
N GLU A 244 47.57 50.48 -41.68
CA GLU A 244 48.15 51.71 -41.11
C GLU A 244 49.66 51.57 -40.82
N ASN A 245 50.13 50.37 -40.47
CA ASN A 245 51.57 50.08 -40.35
C ASN A 245 52.25 49.79 -41.71
N ALA A 246 51.53 49.91 -42.84
CA ALA A 246 52.12 49.82 -44.17
C ALA A 246 52.64 51.19 -44.62
N GLN A 247 53.95 51.35 -44.80
CA GLN A 247 54.59 52.59 -45.26
C GLN A 247 54.74 52.63 -46.80
N GLN A 248 54.50 53.81 -47.39
CA GLN A 248 54.73 54.11 -48.81
C GLN A 248 56.15 54.66 -49.05
N VAL A 249 56.88 54.08 -50.01
CA VAL A 249 58.09 54.67 -50.61
C VAL A 249 57.94 54.73 -52.14
N GLY A 250 57.42 55.83 -52.69
CA GLY A 250 57.34 56.06 -54.15
C GLY A 250 56.43 55.10 -54.94
N ASP A 251 56.71 54.91 -56.25
CA ASP A 251 55.88 54.12 -57.18
C ASP A 251 56.09 52.58 -57.09
N LYS A 252 56.73 52.10 -56.01
CA LYS A 252 56.90 50.66 -55.67
C LYS A 252 57.05 50.48 -54.15
N LEU A 253 56.23 49.62 -53.54
CA LEU A 253 56.34 49.25 -52.12
C LEU A 253 57.48 48.24 -51.92
N VAL A 254 58.49 48.58 -51.11
CA VAL A 254 59.68 47.77 -50.77
C VAL A 254 59.85 47.78 -49.25
N ASP A 255 60.10 46.63 -48.62
CA ASP A 255 60.44 46.53 -47.18
C ASP A 255 61.94 46.76 -46.92
N GLU A 256 62.33 46.91 -45.65
CA GLU A 256 63.73 47.18 -45.23
C GLU A 256 64.74 46.08 -45.59
N ASN A 257 64.32 44.97 -46.22
CA ASN A 257 65.19 43.88 -46.68
C ASN A 257 65.30 43.76 -48.21
N GLY A 258 64.74 44.70 -48.98
CA GLY A 258 64.99 44.79 -50.42
C GLY A 258 64.35 43.68 -51.24
N GLU A 259 63.32 42.99 -50.74
CA GLU A 259 62.54 42.04 -51.54
C GLU A 259 61.30 42.70 -52.16
N VAL A 260 61.08 42.39 -53.43
CA VAL A 260 59.93 42.86 -54.22
C VAL A 260 58.69 42.12 -53.73
N VAL A 261 57.78 42.83 -53.05
CA VAL A 261 56.46 42.30 -52.72
C VAL A 261 55.64 42.19 -54.01
N GLN A 262 55.80 41.08 -54.73
CA GLN A 262 54.75 40.60 -55.61
C GLN A 262 53.63 40.14 -54.68
N ALA A 263 52.56 40.94 -54.60
CA ALA A 263 51.40 40.63 -53.76
C ALA A 263 50.97 39.17 -54.01
N PRO A 264 51.03 38.25 -53.02
CA PRO A 264 50.27 37.03 -53.12
C PRO A 264 48.82 37.46 -52.98
N LYS A 265 48.14 37.60 -54.12
CA LYS A 265 46.70 37.82 -54.18
C LYS A 265 46.07 36.75 -53.28
N PRO A 266 45.45 37.08 -52.13
CA PRO A 266 44.80 36.07 -51.33
C PRO A 266 43.62 35.55 -52.17
N GLU A 267 43.73 34.32 -52.67
CA GLU A 267 42.61 33.64 -53.32
C GLU A 267 41.48 33.53 -52.28
N LYS A 268 40.42 34.31 -52.49
CA LYS A 268 39.22 34.26 -51.66
C LYS A 268 38.66 32.84 -51.70
N ARG A 269 38.61 32.17 -50.54
CA ARG A 269 37.94 30.89 -50.37
C ARG A 269 36.46 31.13 -50.11
N TYR A 270 35.60 30.35 -50.78
CA TYR A 270 34.15 30.46 -50.65
C TYR A 270 33.57 29.11 -50.24
N ASP A 271 32.73 29.10 -49.21
CA ASP A 271 31.96 27.93 -48.81
C ASP A 271 30.58 27.98 -49.48
N ARG A 272 30.20 26.91 -50.18
CA ARG A 272 28.93 26.86 -50.93
C ARG A 272 28.32 25.47 -50.90
N THR A 273 27.03 25.40 -50.61
CA THR A 273 26.25 24.16 -50.65
C THR A 273 25.81 23.87 -52.09
N LEU A 274 26.16 22.70 -52.63
CA LEU A 274 25.74 22.23 -53.95
C LEU A 274 24.78 21.05 -53.83
N TYR A 275 23.68 21.09 -54.58
CA TYR A 275 22.75 19.97 -54.72
C TYR A 275 22.99 19.27 -56.06
N ILE A 276 23.27 17.97 -56.01
CA ILE A 276 23.50 17.14 -57.19
C ILE A 276 22.27 16.24 -57.38
N ILE A 277 21.53 16.44 -58.48
CA ILE A 277 20.26 15.75 -58.74
C ILE A 277 20.45 14.78 -59.90
N GLY A 278 19.97 13.54 -59.75
CA GLY A 278 19.94 12.55 -60.84
C GLY A 278 21.31 11.97 -61.26
N ALA A 279 22.35 12.12 -60.44
CA ALA A 279 23.68 11.57 -60.74
C ALA A 279 23.79 10.09 -60.35
N THR A 280 24.47 9.30 -61.20
CA THR A 280 24.85 7.91 -60.91
C THR A 280 26.04 7.84 -59.95
N SER A 281 26.23 6.73 -59.24
CA SER A 281 27.39 6.56 -58.32
C SER A 281 28.74 6.75 -59.02
N LYS A 282 28.85 6.38 -60.30
CA LYS A 282 30.07 6.60 -61.10
C LYS A 282 30.36 8.09 -61.33
N GLN A 283 29.32 8.90 -61.55
CA GLN A 283 29.44 10.35 -61.72
C GLN A 283 29.77 11.05 -60.39
N LEU A 284 29.20 10.59 -59.27
CA LEU A 284 29.53 11.11 -57.94
C LEU A 284 30.99 10.82 -57.56
N ASN A 285 31.48 9.60 -57.84
CA ASN A 285 32.88 9.24 -57.60
C ASN A 285 33.84 10.05 -58.49
N GLY A 286 33.52 10.21 -59.78
CA GLY A 286 34.34 11.03 -60.68
C GLY A 286 34.41 12.50 -60.25
N LEU A 287 33.32 13.06 -59.74
CA LEU A 287 33.30 14.42 -59.20
C LEU A 287 34.13 14.54 -57.91
N ALA A 288 34.01 13.55 -57.01
CA ALA A 288 34.81 13.50 -55.78
C ALA A 288 36.31 13.43 -56.06
N ASP A 289 36.72 12.62 -57.05
CA ASP A 289 38.12 12.49 -57.46
C ASP A 289 38.65 13.81 -58.05
N TYR A 290 37.84 14.49 -58.88
CA TYR A 290 38.17 15.82 -59.40
C TYR A 290 38.37 16.84 -58.27
N MET A 291 37.46 16.89 -57.29
CA MET A 291 37.57 17.81 -56.16
C MET A 291 38.82 17.54 -55.31
N LYS A 292 39.14 16.27 -55.04
CA LYS A 292 40.37 15.88 -54.34
C LYS A 292 41.64 16.26 -55.10
N ALA A 293 41.68 16.00 -56.42
CA ALA A 293 42.82 16.32 -57.26
C ALA A 293 43.14 17.82 -57.30
N ASN A 294 42.12 18.66 -57.12
CA ASN A 294 42.24 20.12 -57.09
C ASN A 294 42.28 20.70 -55.66
N GLY A 295 42.40 19.88 -54.62
CA GLY A 295 42.50 20.34 -53.22
C GLY A 295 41.22 20.98 -52.66
N ILE A 296 40.06 20.70 -53.24
CA ILE A 296 38.76 21.23 -52.82
C ILE A 296 38.14 20.31 -51.77
N ALA A 297 37.84 20.86 -50.60
CA ALA A 297 37.13 20.14 -49.53
C ALA A 297 35.63 20.05 -49.84
N PHE A 298 35.02 18.89 -49.62
CA PHE A 298 33.58 18.67 -49.81
C PHE A 298 33.01 17.77 -48.72
N ARG A 299 31.71 17.94 -48.42
CA ARG A 299 30.93 17.08 -47.51
C ARG A 299 29.61 16.70 -48.19
N GLY A 300 29.18 15.46 -48.01
CA GLY A 300 27.87 14.99 -48.48
C GLY A 300 27.02 14.57 -47.29
N GLU A 301 25.75 14.98 -47.28
CA GLU A 301 24.72 14.41 -46.39
C GLU A 301 24.10 13.21 -47.12
N LYS A 302 23.82 12.13 -46.37
CA LYS A 302 23.25 10.88 -46.92
C LYS A 302 21.76 11.03 -47.20
#